data_AF-A0A6G5R672-F1
#
_entry.id   AF-A0A6G5R672-F1
#
_cell.length_a   1.000
_cell.length_b   1.000
_cell.length_c   1.000
_cell.angle_alpha   90.00
_cell.angle_beta   90.00
_cell.angle_gamma   90.00
#
_symmetry.space_group_name_H-M   'P 1'
#
loop_
_entity.id
_entity.type
_entity.pdbx_description
1 polymer ?
#
loop_
_entity_poly.entity_id
_entity_poly.type
_entity_poly.pdbx_seq_one_letter_code
_entity_poly.pdbx_strand_id
1 'polypeptide(L)'
;MKLRNDEVSHFYTKLRAIADLGAICWINTHNKKGEDIFTGSQMIESLSDVMWNLTADKKETEIIFAFEVKKARDLHQNQAFSLDLKVNAIFPQDFDSVREPSARNKLIVEFKSILAQNPNGITQGELIEQAGRAKTDRLAREILTELDGELWEVKKIGRENLIKPIK
;
A
#
# COMPACT_ATOMS: atom_id res chain seq x y z
N MET A 1 20.36 5.97 13.32
CA MET A 1 21.16 4.93 14.01
C MET A 1 20.92 3.62 13.26
N LYS A 2 21.88 3.14 12.44
CA LYS A 2 21.78 1.82 11.79
C LYS A 2 22.14 0.77 12.84
N LEU A 3 21.14 0.06 13.36
CA LEU A 3 21.40 -1.16 14.12
C LEU A 3 22.06 -2.17 13.18
N ARG A 4 23.11 -2.83 13.64
CA ARG A 4 23.72 -3.94 12.89
C ARG A 4 22.72 -5.10 12.85
N ASN A 5 22.68 -5.89 11.76
CA ASN A 5 21.75 -7.02 11.63
C ASN A 5 21.80 -7.99 12.83
N ASP A 6 22.95 -8.09 13.49
CA ASP A 6 23.17 -8.91 14.67
C ASP A 6 22.41 -8.39 15.90
N GLU A 7 22.27 -7.07 16.04
CA GLU A 7 21.57 -6.43 17.17
C GLU A 7 20.05 -6.61 17.06
N VAL A 8 19.50 -6.52 15.85
CA VAL A 8 18.08 -6.81 15.58
C VAL A 8 17.78 -8.27 15.85
N SER A 9 18.65 -9.17 15.38
CA SER A 9 18.50 -10.61 15.58
C SER A 9 18.51 -11.00 17.06
N HIS A 10 19.43 -10.41 17.83
CA HIS A 10 19.52 -10.61 19.28
C HIS A 10 18.26 -10.12 20.01
N PHE A 11 17.73 -8.95 19.61
CA PHE A 11 16.52 -8.39 20.18
C PHE A 11 15.30 -9.32 19.98
N TYR A 12 15.05 -9.78 18.74
CA TYR A 12 13.92 -10.66 18.46
C TYR A 12 14.06 -12.03 19.12
N THR A 13 15.29 -12.55 19.26
CA THR A 13 15.54 -13.80 20.01
C THR A 13 15.15 -13.66 21.48
N LYS A 14 15.47 -12.52 22.12
CA LYS A 14 15.04 -12.25 23.50
C LYS A 14 13.53 -12.11 23.63
N LEU A 15 12.88 -11.44 22.67
CA LEU A 15 11.42 -11.34 22.65
C LEU A 15 10.76 -12.71 22.51
N ARG A 16 11.30 -13.59 21.67
CA ARG A 16 10.83 -14.97 21.55
C ARG A 16 10.92 -15.70 22.89
N ALA A 17 12.05 -15.62 23.58
CA ALA A 17 12.22 -16.24 24.89
C ALA A 17 11.22 -15.70 25.93
N ILE A 18 10.90 -14.41 25.90
CA ILE A 18 9.87 -13.80 26.76
C ILE A 18 8.48 -14.33 26.39
N ALA A 19 8.17 -14.44 25.09
CA ALA A 19 6.91 -14.99 24.63
C ALA A 19 6.72 -16.47 25.01
N ASP A 20 7.79 -17.26 24.97
CA ASP A 20 7.79 -18.67 25.40
C ASP A 20 7.50 -18.83 26.91
N LEU A 21 7.67 -17.76 27.70
CA LEU A 21 7.26 -17.71 29.11
C LEU A 21 5.79 -17.28 29.30
N GLY A 22 5.04 -17.11 28.22
CA GLY A 22 3.61 -16.78 28.22
C GLY A 22 3.27 -15.30 28.06
N ALA A 23 4.25 -14.43 27.80
CA ALA A 23 3.99 -13.04 27.50
C ALA A 23 3.51 -12.84 26.05
N ILE A 24 2.64 -11.85 25.84
CA ILE A 24 2.24 -11.43 24.48
C ILE A 24 3.09 -10.25 24.06
N CYS A 25 3.81 -10.38 22.95
CA CYS A 25 4.61 -9.30 22.37
C CYS A 25 3.96 -8.80 21.08
N TRP A 26 3.55 -7.53 21.05
CA TRP A 26 3.11 -6.86 19.83
C TRP A 26 4.23 -5.99 19.27
N ILE A 27 4.59 -6.17 18.01
CA ILE A 27 5.68 -5.45 17.37
C ILE A 27 5.19 -4.84 16.06
N ASN A 28 5.36 -3.53 15.93
CA ASN A 28 5.13 -2.83 14.68
C ASN A 28 6.47 -2.60 13.97
N THR A 29 6.53 -2.95 12.69
CA THR A 29 7.70 -2.73 11.84
C THR A 29 7.28 -2.09 10.53
N HIS A 30 8.21 -1.44 9.85
CA HIS A 30 7.98 -0.77 8.58
C HIS A 30 8.74 -1.49 7.46
N ASN A 31 8.13 -1.58 6.28
CA ASN A 31 8.86 -1.93 5.06
C ASN A 31 9.88 -0.83 4.77
N LYS A 32 10.97 -1.16 4.05
CA LYS A 32 11.87 -0.11 3.59
C LYS A 32 11.13 0.75 2.57
N LYS A 33 11.55 2.01 2.47
CA LYS A 33 10.96 2.96 1.51
C LYS A 33 11.06 2.39 0.09
N GLY A 34 9.92 2.23 -0.58
CA GLY A 34 9.83 1.73 -1.96
C GLY A 34 9.66 0.22 -2.10
N GLU A 35 9.46 -0.51 -1.01
CA GLU A 35 9.19 -1.95 -1.05
C GLU A 35 7.75 -2.25 -0.60
N ASP A 36 7.00 -2.94 -1.47
CA ASP A 36 5.63 -3.38 -1.19
C ASP A 36 5.58 -4.67 -0.35
N ILE A 37 6.72 -5.34 -0.23
CA ILE A 37 6.89 -6.59 0.52
C ILE A 37 7.93 -6.37 1.60
N PHE A 38 7.71 -6.96 2.77
CA PHE A 38 8.67 -6.91 3.87
C PHE A 38 10.00 -7.57 3.46
N THR A 39 11.06 -6.77 3.28
CA THR A 39 12.44 -7.26 3.06
C THR A 39 13.32 -7.13 4.31
N GLY A 40 12.69 -7.05 5.48
CA GLY A 40 13.40 -7.05 6.75
C GLY A 40 14.17 -8.36 6.97
N SER A 41 14.82 -8.48 8.13
CA SER A 41 15.53 -9.72 8.48
C SER A 41 14.54 -10.91 8.41
N GLN A 42 14.88 -11.95 7.66
CA GLN A 42 14.13 -13.23 7.60
C GLN A 42 13.84 -13.80 8.99
N MET A 43 14.65 -13.43 9.98
CA MET A 43 14.46 -13.81 11.38
C MET A 43 13.17 -13.26 12.01
N ILE A 44 12.71 -12.08 11.59
CA ILE A 44 11.46 -11.48 12.09
C ILE A 44 10.29 -12.35 11.65
N GLU A 45 10.28 -12.74 10.38
CA GLU A 45 9.27 -13.65 9.85
C GLU A 45 9.35 -15.03 10.52
N SER A 46 10.54 -15.59 10.72
CA SER A 46 10.68 -16.94 11.30
C SER A 46 10.27 -17.02 12.76
N LEU A 47 10.61 -16.01 13.58
CA LEU A 47 10.35 -16.01 15.04
C LEU A 47 8.94 -15.55 15.42
N SER A 48 8.23 -14.87 14.52
CA SER A 48 6.85 -14.44 14.77
C SER A 48 5.88 -15.63 14.73
N ASP A 49 4.99 -15.72 15.72
CA ASP A 49 3.88 -16.69 15.70
C ASP A 49 2.82 -16.31 14.65
N VAL A 50 2.52 -15.01 14.59
CA VAL A 50 1.57 -14.42 13.65
C VAL A 50 2.18 -13.14 13.07
N MET A 51 1.96 -12.95 11.77
CA MET A 51 2.37 -11.76 11.04
C MET A 51 1.23 -11.29 10.17
N TRP A 52 0.89 -10.01 10.32
CA TRP A 52 -0.05 -9.31 9.46
C TRP A 52 0.66 -8.25 8.64
N ASN A 53 0.18 -8.06 7.43
CA ASN A 53 0.49 -6.89 6.62
C ASN A 53 -0.63 -5.87 6.78
N LEU A 54 -0.26 -4.64 7.11
CA LEU A 54 -1.19 -3.53 7.24
C LEU A 54 -1.11 -2.64 6.00
N THR A 55 -2.22 -2.48 5.29
CA THR A 55 -2.36 -1.44 4.27
C THR A 55 -3.29 -0.34 4.77
N ALA A 56 -3.06 0.88 4.32
CA ALA A 56 -3.88 2.03 4.65
C ALA A 56 -4.24 2.81 3.39
N ASP A 57 -5.53 3.08 3.21
CA ASP A 57 -6.07 3.96 2.17
C ASP A 57 -6.63 5.21 2.83
N LYS A 58 -5.97 6.35 2.63
CA LYS A 58 -6.35 7.62 3.24
C LYS A 58 -7.34 8.34 2.33
N LYS A 59 -8.53 8.60 2.86
CA LYS A 59 -9.54 9.48 2.26
C LYS A 59 -9.57 10.81 3.00
N GLU A 60 -10.44 11.72 2.53
CA GLU A 60 -10.61 13.06 3.09
C GLU A 60 -11.04 13.02 4.58
N THR A 61 -11.99 12.16 4.92
CA THR A 61 -12.59 12.11 6.27
C THR A 61 -12.31 10.84 7.04
N GLU A 62 -11.71 9.83 6.40
CA GLU A 62 -11.44 8.54 7.02
C GLU A 62 -10.11 7.95 6.52
N ILE A 63 -9.55 7.03 7.30
CA ILE A 63 -8.47 6.15 6.85
C ILE A 63 -9.00 4.72 6.91
N ILE A 64 -8.97 4.01 5.79
CA ILE A 64 -9.36 2.60 5.74
C ILE A 64 -8.10 1.75 5.89
N PHE A 65 -8.12 0.84 6.86
CA PHE A 65 -7.05 -0.10 7.13
C PHE A 65 -7.47 -1.52 6.75
N ALA A 66 -6.55 -2.28 6.16
CA ALA A 66 -6.70 -3.71 5.92
C ALA A 66 -5.53 -4.47 6.57
N PHE A 67 -5.85 -5.44 7.41
CA PHE A 67 -4.94 -6.40 8.02
C PHE A 67 -5.05 -7.74 7.28
N GLU A 68 -4.08 -8.01 6.42
CA GLU A 68 -3.98 -9.30 5.72
C GLU A 68 -3.00 -10.21 6.46
N VAL A 69 -3.41 -11.43 6.81
CA VAL A 69 -2.55 -12.43 7.43
C VAL A 69 -1.48 -12.87 6.42
N LYS A 70 -0.21 -12.72 6.79
CA LYS A 70 0.94 -13.22 6.00
C LYS A 70 1.48 -14.54 6.55
N LYS A 71 1.47 -14.70 7.87
CA LYS A 71 1.89 -15.92 8.56
C LYS A 71 1.00 -16.10 9.79
N ALA A 72 0.56 -17.32 10.06
CA ALA A 72 -0.14 -17.66 11.28
C ALA A 72 0.10 -19.13 11.64
N ARG A 73 0.28 -19.40 12.94
CA ARG A 73 0.28 -20.78 13.47
C ARG A 73 -1.14 -21.32 13.74
N ASP A 74 -2.10 -20.43 13.97
CA ASP A 74 -3.51 -20.73 14.22
C ASP A 74 -4.45 -20.11 13.17
N LEU A 75 -5.76 -20.39 13.28
CA LEU A 75 -6.82 -19.84 12.42
C LEU A 75 -7.03 -18.33 12.68
N HIS A 76 -6.13 -17.51 12.14
CA HIS A 76 -6.32 -16.06 12.05
C HIS A 76 -7.00 -15.69 10.73
N GLN A 77 -7.93 -14.75 10.80
CA GLN A 77 -8.64 -14.23 9.64
C GLN A 77 -8.15 -12.83 9.30
N ASN A 78 -8.31 -12.46 8.03
CA ASN A 78 -8.10 -11.10 7.60
C ASN A 78 -9.14 -10.17 8.23
N GLN A 79 -8.76 -8.92 8.48
CA GLN A 79 -9.61 -7.93 9.13
C GLN A 79 -9.50 -6.58 8.43
N ALA A 80 -10.56 -5.78 8.44
CA ALA A 80 -10.52 -4.40 7.99
C ALA A 80 -11.25 -3.49 8.96
N PHE A 81 -10.84 -2.23 9.00
CA PHE A 81 -11.50 -1.20 9.80
C PHE A 81 -11.24 0.19 9.23
N SER A 82 -12.12 1.15 9.50
CA SER A 82 -11.91 2.56 9.18
C SER A 82 -11.67 3.37 10.44
N LEU A 83 -10.82 4.38 10.35
CA LEU A 83 -10.65 5.43 11.34
C LEU A 83 -11.35 6.69 10.84
N ASP A 84 -12.45 7.08 11.48
CA ASP A 84 -13.10 8.36 11.20
C ASP A 84 -12.29 9.49 11.87
N LEU A 85 -11.80 10.42 11.05
CA LEU A 85 -10.93 11.51 11.50
C LEU A 85 -11.67 12.62 12.23
N LYS A 86 -13.00 12.71 12.09
CA LYS A 86 -13.84 13.72 12.77
C LYS A 86 -14.13 13.31 14.21
N VAL A 87 -14.45 12.03 14.41
CA VAL A 87 -14.81 11.51 15.74
C VAL A 87 -13.68 10.73 16.42
N ASN A 88 -12.57 10.50 15.72
CA ASN A 88 -11.40 9.76 16.19
C ASN A 88 -11.77 8.36 16.73
N ALA A 89 -12.60 7.64 15.97
CA ALA A 89 -13.12 6.33 16.33
C ALA A 89 -12.87 5.32 15.22
N ILE A 90 -12.72 4.05 15.63
CA ILE A 90 -12.48 2.93 14.73
C ILE A 90 -13.80 2.17 14.51
N PHE A 91 -14.12 1.88 13.26
CA PHE A 91 -15.30 1.11 12.86
C PHE A 91 -14.90 -0.13 12.08
N PRO A 92 -15.48 -1.31 12.37
CA PRO A 92 -15.20 -2.52 11.61
C PRO A 92 -15.64 -2.35 10.14
N GLN A 93 -14.86 -2.92 9.23
CA GLN A 93 -15.17 -2.97 7.81
C GLN A 93 -15.15 -4.42 7.33
N ASP A 94 -15.90 -4.71 6.28
CA ASP A 94 -15.79 -5.99 5.61
C ASP A 94 -14.46 -6.07 4.86
N PHE A 95 -13.65 -7.09 5.17
CA PHE A 95 -12.31 -7.22 4.59
C PHE A 95 -12.38 -7.39 3.08
N ASP A 96 -13.32 -8.18 2.55
CA ASP A 96 -13.38 -8.43 1.10
C ASP A 96 -13.73 -7.15 0.32
N SER A 97 -14.57 -6.29 0.90
CA SER A 97 -14.86 -4.95 0.34
C SER A 97 -13.67 -3.98 0.32
N VAL A 98 -12.71 -4.16 1.24
CA VAL A 98 -11.52 -3.32 1.39
C VAL A 98 -10.30 -3.92 0.67
N ARG A 99 -10.23 -5.25 0.58
CA ARG A 99 -9.12 -6.00 0.00
C ARG A 99 -9.03 -5.82 -1.50
N GLU A 100 -10.16 -5.65 -2.19
CA GLU A 100 -10.17 -5.10 -3.54
C GLU A 100 -9.44 -3.75 -3.46
N PRO A 101 -8.20 -3.59 -3.98
CA PRO A 101 -7.69 -2.24 -4.16
C PRO A 101 -8.77 -1.54 -4.96
N SER A 102 -9.27 -0.42 -4.44
CA SER A 102 -10.34 0.33 -5.08
C SER A 102 -10.03 0.38 -6.58
N ALA A 103 -11.02 0.25 -7.47
CA ALA A 103 -10.75 0.28 -8.92
C ALA A 103 -9.81 1.44 -9.29
N ARG A 104 -9.89 2.53 -8.52
CA ARG A 104 -8.93 3.65 -8.45
C ARG A 104 -7.48 3.25 -8.11
N ASN A 105 -7.20 2.61 -6.97
CA ASN A 105 -5.84 2.23 -6.58
C ASN A 105 -5.19 1.22 -7.53
N LYS A 106 -5.95 0.25 -8.08
CA LYS A 106 -5.45 -0.63 -9.16
C LYS A 106 -4.98 0.20 -10.35
N LEU A 107 -5.82 1.14 -10.78
CA LEU A 107 -5.52 2.04 -11.89
C LEU A 107 -4.29 2.93 -11.63
N ILE A 108 -4.14 3.46 -10.41
CA ILE A 108 -3.00 4.31 -10.04
C ILE A 108 -1.69 3.52 -10.13
N VAL A 109 -1.68 2.27 -9.66
CA VAL A 109 -0.49 1.40 -9.74
C VAL A 109 -0.16 1.08 -11.20
N GLU A 110 -1.16 0.75 -12.02
CA GLU A 110 -0.99 0.51 -13.45
C GLU A 110 -0.44 1.75 -14.18
N PHE A 111 -1.00 2.93 -13.92
CA PHE A 111 -0.51 4.18 -14.50
C PHE A 111 0.92 4.50 -14.11
N LYS A 112 1.31 4.29 -12.85
CA LYS A 112 2.70 4.47 -12.41
C LYS A 112 3.65 3.52 -13.15
N SER A 113 3.26 2.26 -13.32
CA SER A 113 4.06 1.26 -14.06
C SER A 113 4.27 1.68 -15.52
N ILE A 114 3.20 2.11 -16.19
CA ILE A 114 3.25 2.56 -17.59
C ILE A 114 4.09 3.84 -17.72
N LEU A 115 3.91 4.81 -16.82
CA LEU A 115 4.68 6.06 -16.83
C LEU A 115 6.17 5.85 -16.56
N ALA A 116 6.54 4.87 -15.73
CA ALA A 116 7.94 4.50 -15.51
C ALA A 116 8.63 3.99 -16.80
N GLN A 117 7.87 3.36 -17.70
CA GLN A 117 8.35 2.92 -19.02
C GLN A 117 8.35 4.06 -20.05
N ASN A 118 7.63 5.16 -19.77
CA ASN A 118 7.45 6.31 -20.65
C ASN A 118 7.91 7.63 -19.97
N PRO A 119 9.22 7.77 -19.64
CA PRO A 119 9.72 8.92 -18.87
C PRO A 119 9.58 10.28 -19.58
N ASN A 120 9.43 10.28 -20.90
CA ASN A 120 9.19 11.50 -21.69
C ASN A 120 7.72 11.95 -21.69
N GLY A 121 6.84 11.12 -21.12
CA GLY A 121 5.39 11.28 -21.13
C GLY A 121 4.72 10.46 -22.21
N ILE A 122 3.42 10.23 -21.99
CA ILE A 122 2.51 9.48 -22.86
C ILE A 122 1.16 10.22 -22.90
N THR A 123 0.41 10.13 -23.99
CA THR A 123 -0.88 10.82 -24.05
C THR A 123 -1.88 10.16 -23.09
N GLN A 124 -2.82 10.94 -22.56
CA GLN A 124 -3.86 10.46 -21.66
C GLN A 124 -4.65 9.29 -22.27
N GLY A 125 -4.96 9.36 -23.57
CA GLY A 125 -5.67 8.30 -24.26
C GLY A 125 -4.88 7.00 -24.35
N GLU A 126 -3.59 7.08 -24.67
CA GLU A 126 -2.70 5.92 -24.74
C GLU A 126 -2.42 5.31 -23.36
N LEU A 127 -2.28 6.15 -22.32
CA LEU A 127 -2.10 5.67 -20.94
C LEU A 127 -3.29 4.84 -20.46
N ILE A 128 -4.51 5.33 -20.71
CA ILE A 128 -5.75 4.64 -20.34
C ILE A 128 -5.91 3.34 -21.14
N GLU A 129 -5.57 3.36 -22.42
CA GLU A 129 -5.63 2.19 -23.30
C GLU A 129 -4.61 1.11 -22.89
N GLN A 130 -3.37 1.51 -22.54
CA GLN A 130 -2.34 0.59 -22.03
C GLN A 130 -2.69 0.00 -20.66
N ALA A 131 -3.51 0.69 -19.85
CA ALA A 131 -4.09 0.15 -18.63
C ALA A 131 -5.30 -0.80 -18.90
N GLY A 132 -5.55 -1.17 -20.17
CA GLY A 132 -6.62 -2.10 -20.54
C GLY A 132 -8.03 -1.51 -20.44
N ARG A 133 -8.16 -0.17 -20.48
CA ARG A 133 -9.44 0.54 -20.37
C ARG A 133 -9.81 1.24 -21.68
N ALA A 134 -11.10 1.55 -21.83
CA ALA A 134 -11.57 2.37 -22.94
C ALA A 134 -11.06 3.81 -22.77
N LYS A 135 -10.64 4.47 -23.86
CA LYS A 135 -10.18 5.88 -23.83
C LYS A 135 -11.19 6.85 -23.22
N THR A 136 -12.47 6.47 -23.22
CA THR A 136 -13.61 7.22 -22.67
C THR A 136 -13.94 6.87 -21.21
N ASP A 137 -13.14 6.02 -20.56
CA ASP A 137 -13.34 5.66 -19.16
C ASP A 137 -13.29 6.90 -18.26
N ARG A 138 -14.43 7.19 -17.63
CA ARG A 138 -14.63 8.39 -16.82
C ARG A 138 -13.78 8.36 -15.54
N LEU A 139 -13.75 7.21 -14.86
CA LEU A 139 -13.00 7.04 -13.62
C LEU A 139 -11.50 7.24 -13.88
N ALA A 140 -10.99 6.66 -14.98
CA ALA A 140 -9.60 6.81 -15.39
C ALA A 140 -9.21 8.28 -15.64
N ARG A 141 -10.08 9.04 -16.29
CA ARG A 141 -9.85 10.46 -16.57
C ARG A 141 -9.92 11.33 -15.31
N GLU A 142 -10.89 11.06 -14.44
CA GLU A 142 -11.04 11.74 -13.16
C GLU A 142 -9.78 11.53 -12.30
N ILE A 143 -9.28 10.30 -12.16
CA ILE A 143 -8.05 9.99 -11.41
C ILE A 143 -6.84 10.74 -11.97
N LEU A 144 -6.65 10.76 -13.29
CA LEU A 144 -5.53 11.45 -13.91
C LEU A 144 -5.55 12.96 -13.66
N THR A 145 -6.75 13.54 -13.56
CA THR A 145 -6.93 14.97 -13.31
C THR A 145 -6.83 15.30 -11.83
N GLU A 146 -7.38 14.46 -10.96
CA GLU A 146 -7.35 14.60 -9.50
C GLU A 146 -5.92 14.59 -8.97
N LEU A 147 -5.05 13.74 -9.52
CA LEU A 147 -3.69 13.52 -9.02
C LEU A 147 -2.61 14.27 -9.83
N ASP A 148 -3.03 15.25 -10.62
CA ASP A 148 -2.14 16.17 -11.34
C ASP A 148 -1.34 17.03 -10.35
N GLY A 149 -0.02 17.09 -10.53
CA GLY A 149 0.92 17.77 -9.64
C GLY A 149 1.29 16.98 -8.38
N GLU A 150 0.62 15.85 -8.10
CA GLU A 150 0.93 14.97 -6.97
C GLU A 150 1.72 13.73 -7.39
N LEU A 151 1.22 12.99 -8.40
CA LEU A 151 1.83 11.73 -8.86
C LEU A 151 2.40 11.82 -10.28
N TRP A 152 1.83 12.72 -11.10
CA TRP A 152 2.23 12.99 -12.47
C TRP A 152 1.86 14.42 -12.84
N GLU A 153 2.41 14.93 -13.93
CA GLU A 153 2.05 16.23 -14.50
C GLU A 153 1.17 16.04 -15.74
N VAL A 154 0.08 16.80 -15.82
CA VAL A 154 -0.80 16.86 -16.99
C VAL A 154 -0.48 18.12 -17.78
N LYS A 155 0.02 17.95 -19.02
CA LYS A 155 0.32 19.05 -19.93
C LYS A 155 -0.50 18.96 -21.20
N LYS A 156 -1.28 20.00 -21.49
CA LYS A 156 -2.03 20.09 -22.75
C LYS A 156 -1.10 20.27 -23.95
N ILE A 157 -1.20 19.38 -24.94
CA ILE A 157 -0.47 19.44 -26.21
C ILE A 157 -1.50 19.35 -27.35
N GLY A 158 -1.78 20.49 -27.99
CA GLY A 158 -2.80 20.58 -29.02
C GLY A 158 -4.21 20.26 -28.48
N ARG A 159 -4.81 19.17 -28.98
CA ARG A 159 -6.14 18.68 -28.57
C ARG A 159 -6.08 17.61 -27.48
N GLU A 160 -4.89 17.16 -27.08
CA GLU A 160 -4.70 16.05 -26.15
C GLU A 160 -3.96 16.51 -24.88
N ASN A 161 -4.02 15.68 -23.85
CA ASN A 161 -3.28 15.86 -22.62
C ASN A 161 -2.12 14.86 -22.60
N LEU A 162 -0.90 15.35 -22.39
CA LEU A 162 0.29 14.54 -22.16
C LEU A 162 0.47 14.36 -20.65
N ILE A 163 0.62 13.12 -20.20
CA ILE A 163 0.85 12.75 -18.81
C ILE A 163 2.33 12.41 -18.65
N LYS A 164 3.00 13.02 -17.66
CA LYS A 164 4.43 12.79 -17.37
C LYS A 164 4.64 12.35 -15.93
N PRO A 165 5.58 11.43 -15.63
CA PRO A 165 5.95 11.17 -14.25
C PRO A 165 6.62 12.41 -13.62
N ILE A 166 6.27 12.72 -12.37
CA ILE A 166 7.00 13.70 -11.56
C ILE A 166 8.33 13.04 -11.12
N LYS A 167 9.44 13.78 -11.24
CA LYS A 167 10.76 13.33 -10.80
C LYS A 167 10.94 13.39 -9.29
#